data_AF-A0AAU5T3G5-F1
#
_entry.id   AF-A0AAU5T3G5-F1
#
_cell.length_a   1.000
_cell.length_b   1.000
_cell.length_c   1.000
_cell.angle_alpha   90.00
_cell.angle_beta   90.00
_cell.angle_gamma   90.00
#
_symmetry.space_group_name_H-M   'P 1'
#
loop_
_entity.id
_entity.type
_entity.pdbx_description
1 polymer ?
#
loop_
_entity_poly.entity_id
_entity_poly.type
_entity_poly.pdbx_seq_one_letter_code
_entity_poly.pdbx_strand_id
1 'polypeptide(L)'
;MMNSATALAMSASGTAFASTVGVIVVVVLIGAVWWGMKRRAAEPKPPAAAEQPRRPADAGRSEERREAQAQTFPTDGSRRTAHDLQGYGNFGSPEDERS
;
A
#
# COMPACT_ATOMS: atom_id res chain seq x y z
N MET A 1 1.15 54.80 27.01
CA MET A 1 0.10 54.14 26.21
C MET A 1 0.77 53.64 24.95
N MET A 2 0.77 52.32 24.69
CA MET A 2 1.38 51.75 23.49
C MET A 2 0.42 51.96 22.32
N ASN A 3 0.92 52.53 21.22
CA ASN A 3 0.14 52.95 20.06
C ASN A 3 -0.35 51.70 19.34
N SER A 4 -1.63 51.62 18.95
CA SER A 4 -2.22 50.44 18.30
C SER A 4 -1.44 49.93 17.06
N ALA A 5 -0.70 50.83 16.40
CA ALA A 5 0.23 50.51 15.32
C ALA A 5 1.35 49.53 15.74
N THR A 6 1.90 49.67 16.95
CA THR A 6 2.91 48.72 17.48
C THR A 6 2.33 47.34 17.80
N ALA A 7 1.05 47.26 18.22
CA ALA A 7 0.39 45.98 18.47
C ALA A 7 0.07 45.21 17.18
N LEU A 8 -0.36 45.91 16.12
CA LEU A 8 -0.55 45.33 14.78
C LEU A 8 0.78 44.88 14.15
N ALA A 9 1.88 45.61 14.36
CA ALA A 9 3.19 45.20 13.88
C ALA A 9 3.72 43.92 14.58
N MET A 10 3.41 43.74 15.87
CA MET A 10 3.72 42.52 16.63
C MET A 10 2.85 41.31 16.21
N SER A 11 1.62 41.53 15.75
CA SER A 11 0.74 40.44 15.25
C SER A 11 0.92 40.13 13.75
N ALA A 12 1.31 41.12 12.95
CA ALA A 12 1.53 40.99 11.50
C ALA A 12 2.82 40.22 11.15
N SER A 13 3.86 40.35 11.99
CA SER A 13 5.13 39.63 11.79
C SER A 13 4.98 38.12 12.02
N GLY A 14 4.19 37.71 13.01
CA GLY A 14 3.91 36.30 13.28
C GLY A 14 3.09 35.62 12.19
N THR A 15 2.09 36.31 11.63
CA THR A 15 1.25 35.77 10.53
C THR A 15 2.03 35.66 9.23
N ALA A 16 2.82 36.67 8.86
CA ALA A 16 3.66 36.62 7.66
C ALA A 16 4.70 35.48 7.72
N PHE A 17 5.33 35.28 8.88
CA PHE A 17 6.26 34.17 9.09
C PHE A 17 5.56 32.82 9.00
N ALA A 18 4.44 32.64 9.70
CA ALA A 18 3.67 31.40 9.66
C ALA A 18 3.19 31.06 8.24
N SER A 19 2.70 32.04 7.48
CA SER A 19 2.32 31.86 6.07
C SER A 19 3.52 31.46 5.20
N THR A 20 4.67 32.11 5.39
CA THR A 20 5.89 31.79 4.64
C THR A 20 6.36 30.35 4.91
N VAL A 21 6.40 29.94 6.19
CA VAL A 21 6.75 28.58 6.59
C VAL A 21 5.75 27.58 6.01
N GLY A 22 4.44 27.88 6.07
CA GLY A 22 3.40 27.06 5.47
C GLY A 22 3.60 26.84 3.98
N VAL A 23 3.92 27.89 3.23
CA VAL A 23 4.21 27.80 1.78
C VAL A 23 5.46 26.95 1.52
N ILE A 24 6.52 27.11 2.31
CA ILE A 24 7.74 26.29 2.19
C ILE A 24 7.39 24.80 2.38
N VAL A 25 6.62 24.46 3.42
CA VAL A 25 6.21 23.08 3.68
C VAL A 25 5.40 22.52 2.51
N VAL A 26 4.46 23.28 1.96
CA VAL A 26 3.66 22.86 0.80
C VAL A 26 4.54 22.57 -0.41
N VAL A 27 5.50 23.45 -0.73
CA VAL A 27 6.44 23.24 -1.85
C VAL A 27 7.28 21.99 -1.65
N VAL A 28 7.77 21.75 -0.44
CA VAL A 28 8.54 20.53 -0.11
C VAL A 28 7.69 19.27 -0.28
N LEU A 29 6.44 19.28 0.19
CA LEU A 29 5.54 18.14 0.06
C LEU A 29 5.20 17.83 -1.41
N ILE A 30 4.93 18.86 -2.21
CA ILE A 30 4.68 18.71 -3.66
C ILE A 30 5.92 18.10 -4.33
N GLY A 31 7.11 18.62 -4.01
CA GLY A 31 8.37 18.09 -4.53
C GLY A 31 8.60 16.61 -4.16
N ALA A 32 8.31 16.23 -2.92
CA ALA A 32 8.44 14.85 -2.45
C ALA A 32 7.47 13.89 -3.16
N VAL A 33 6.20 14.28 -3.33
CA VAL A 33 5.20 13.49 -4.06
C VAL A 33 5.61 13.33 -5.52
N TRP A 34 6.02 14.42 -6.18
CA TRP A 34 6.47 14.38 -7.57
C TRP A 34 7.71 13.51 -7.76
N TRP A 35 8.67 13.57 -6.82
CA TRP A 35 9.85 12.71 -6.83
C TRP A 35 9.47 11.23 -6.67
N GLY A 36 8.54 10.92 -5.76
CA GLY A 36 8.02 9.56 -5.57
C GLY A 36 7.37 9.01 -6.83
N MET A 37 6.54 9.83 -7.50
CA MET A 37 5.93 9.50 -8.78
C MET A 37 6.98 9.29 -9.88
N LYS A 38 7.96 10.18 -9.99
CA LYS A 38 9.04 10.10 -10.99
C LYS A 38 9.87 8.83 -10.80
N ARG A 39 10.17 8.44 -9.55
CA ARG A 39 10.86 7.17 -9.27
C ARG A 39 10.05 5.95 -9.70
N ARG A 40 8.74 5.94 -9.45
CA ARG A 40 7.86 4.84 -9.90
C ARG A 40 7.65 4.81 -11.41
N ALA A 41 7.76 5.95 -12.08
CA ALA A 41 7.70 6.01 -13.54
C ALA A 41 8.95 5.39 -14.22
N ALA A 42 10.03 5.18 -13.47
CA ALA A 42 11.20 4.45 -13.93
C ALA A 42 11.05 2.93 -13.78
N GLU A 43 10.01 2.45 -13.07
CA GLU A 43 9.67 1.03 -13.06
C GLU A 43 8.92 0.68 -14.36
N PRO A 44 9.22 -0.48 -14.98
CA PRO A 44 8.48 -0.94 -16.16
C PRO A 44 6.99 -0.99 -15.84
N LYS A 45 6.18 -0.45 -16.76
CA LYS A 45 4.72 -0.40 -16.65
C LYS A 45 4.20 -1.81 -16.29
N PRO A 46 3.24 -1.95 -15.35
CA PRO A 46 2.64 -3.23 -15.04
C PRO A 46 2.19 -3.92 -16.34
N PRO A 47 2.44 -5.22 -16.49
CA PRO A 47 2.16 -5.92 -17.73
C PRO A 47 0.70 -5.73 -18.10
N ALA A 48 0.46 -5.35 -19.36
CA ALA A 48 -0.89 -5.09 -19.82
C ALA A 48 -1.72 -6.38 -19.76
N ALA A 49 -3.05 -6.27 -19.63
CA ALA A 49 -3.93 -7.44 -19.66
C ALA A 49 -3.73 -8.30 -20.94
N ALA A 50 -3.32 -7.67 -22.05
CA ALA A 50 -2.97 -8.34 -23.30
C ALA A 50 -1.60 -9.05 -23.26
N GLU A 51 -0.72 -8.68 -22.34
CA GLU A 51 0.56 -9.34 -22.05
C GLU A 51 0.40 -10.47 -21.03
N GLN A 52 -0.78 -10.64 -20.43
CA GLN A 52 -1.05 -11.80 -19.60
C GLN A 52 -0.97 -13.06 -20.47
N PRO A 53 -0.23 -14.09 -20.04
CA PRO A 53 -0.17 -15.37 -20.73
C PRO A 53 -1.58 -15.89 -20.99
N ARG A 54 -1.92 -16.12 -22.26
CA ARG A 54 -3.20 -16.74 -22.61
C ARG A 54 -3.21 -18.15 -22.03
N ARG A 55 -4.33 -18.54 -21.44
CA ARG A 55 -4.52 -19.90 -20.91
C ARG A 55 -4.13 -20.91 -22.01
N PRO A 56 -3.16 -21.80 -21.77
CA PRO A 56 -2.81 -22.84 -22.73
C PRO A 56 -4.05 -23.69 -23.05
N ALA A 57 -4.20 -24.10 -24.31
CA ALA A 57 -5.30 -24.97 -24.74
C ALA A 57 -5.32 -26.30 -23.97
N ASP A 58 -4.13 -26.75 -23.55
CA ASP A 58 -3.92 -27.91 -22.72
C ASP A 58 -3.34 -27.47 -21.38
N ALA A 59 -4.18 -26.88 -20.52
CA ALA A 59 -3.87 -26.77 -19.10
C ALA A 59 -4.05 -28.17 -18.48
N GLY A 60 -3.19 -29.11 -18.90
CA GLY A 60 -3.16 -30.50 -18.51
C GLY A 60 -2.70 -30.71 -17.06
N ARG A 61 -3.26 -29.95 -16.13
CA ARG A 61 -3.35 -30.40 -14.75
C ARG A 61 -4.79 -30.79 -14.55
N SER A 62 -5.04 -32.10 -14.57
CA SER A 62 -6.24 -32.67 -13.97
C SER A 62 -6.44 -31.95 -12.65
N GLU A 63 -7.56 -31.26 -12.49
CA GLU A 63 -8.02 -30.95 -11.15
C GLU A 63 -8.13 -32.32 -10.48
N GLU A 64 -7.13 -32.72 -9.71
CA GLU A 64 -7.31 -33.70 -8.67
C GLU A 64 -8.44 -33.11 -7.86
N ARG A 65 -9.65 -33.60 -8.13
CA ARG A 65 -10.81 -33.44 -7.29
C ARG A 65 -10.43 -34.17 -6.02
N ARG A 66 -9.58 -33.55 -5.19
CA ARG A 66 -9.42 -33.94 -3.80
C ARG A 66 -10.84 -33.95 -3.29
N GLU A 67 -11.34 -35.14 -2.99
CA GLU A 67 -12.56 -35.27 -2.21
C GLU A 67 -12.42 -34.26 -1.10
N ALA A 68 -13.40 -33.36 -0.98
CA ALA A 68 -13.41 -32.38 0.08
C ALA A 68 -13.26 -33.19 1.37
N GLN A 69 -12.03 -33.20 1.91
CA GLN A 69 -11.74 -33.97 3.11
C GLN A 69 -12.77 -33.45 4.10
N ALA A 70 -13.52 -34.35 4.72
CA ALA A 70 -14.70 -34.05 5.53
C ALA A 70 -14.39 -33.26 6.82
N GLN A 71 -13.36 -32.41 6.78
CA GLN A 71 -13.09 -31.33 7.70
C GLN A 71 -14.05 -30.18 7.37
N THR A 72 -15.29 -30.32 7.83
CA THR A 72 -16.20 -29.19 7.96
C THR A 72 -15.52 -28.13 8.81
N PHE A 73 -15.26 -26.95 8.25
CA PHE A 73 -14.72 -25.83 9.01
C PHE A 73 -15.66 -25.51 10.19
N PRO A 74 -15.14 -25.19 11.38
CA PRO A 74 -15.98 -24.77 12.51
C PRO A 74 -16.87 -23.58 12.12
N THR A 75 -18.19 -23.74 12.28
CA THR A 75 -19.21 -22.71 12.00
C THR A 75 -19.47 -21.80 13.22
N ASP A 76 -18.85 -22.11 14.36
CA ASP A 76 -19.00 -21.42 15.66
C ASP A 76 -18.28 -20.06 15.73
N GLY A 77 -17.74 -19.57 14.62
CA GLY A 77 -16.99 -18.31 14.55
C GLY A 77 -15.52 -18.44 14.98
N SER A 78 -15.04 -19.63 15.35
CA SER A 78 -13.61 -19.87 15.61
C SER A 78 -12.75 -19.95 14.34
N ARG A 79 -13.38 -19.84 13.16
CA ARG A 79 -12.70 -19.81 11.87
C ARG A 79 -11.83 -18.57 11.74
N ARG A 80 -10.51 -18.76 11.81
CA ARG A 80 -9.54 -17.71 11.52
C ARG A 80 -9.55 -17.42 10.02
N THR A 81 -9.76 -16.16 9.66
CA THR A 81 -9.62 -15.70 8.28
C THR A 81 -8.14 -15.45 7.98
N ALA A 82 -7.79 -15.34 6.69
CA ALA A 82 -6.40 -15.09 6.28
C ALA A 82 -5.79 -13.84 6.94
N HIS A 83 -6.62 -12.83 7.26
CA HIS A 83 -6.19 -11.60 7.92
C HIS A 83 -6.01 -11.77 9.44
N ASP A 84 -6.58 -12.83 10.04
CA ASP A 84 -6.40 -13.19 11.45
C ASP A 84 -5.12 -14.02 11.68
N LEU A 85 -4.49 -14.49 10.60
CA LEU A 85 -3.21 -15.21 10.61
C LEU A 85 -2.04 -14.22 10.54
N GLN A 86 -1.95 -13.33 11.52
CA GLN A 86 -0.88 -12.33 11.65
C GLN A 86 0.49 -13.02 11.61
N GLY A 87 1.21 -12.87 10.50
CA GLY A 87 2.58 -13.38 10.32
C GLY A 87 2.71 -14.83 9.82
N TYR A 88 1.62 -15.57 9.67
CA TYR A 88 1.65 -16.99 9.24
C TYR A 88 1.17 -17.25 7.80
N GLY A 89 0.79 -16.21 7.06
CA GLY A 89 0.27 -16.35 5.69
C GLY A 89 1.32 -16.53 4.58
N ASN A 90 2.62 -16.43 4.89
CA ASN A 90 3.69 -16.45 3.88
C ASN A 90 4.70 -17.59 4.06
N PHE A 91 4.38 -18.60 4.87
CA PHE A 91 5.20 -19.81 4.91
C PHE A 91 4.91 -20.61 3.64
N GLY A 92 5.87 -20.58 2.70
CA GLY A 92 5.84 -21.46 1.54
C GLY A 92 5.68 -22.92 1.99
N SER A 93 4.99 -23.72 1.17
CA SER A 93 4.91 -25.15 1.41
C SER A 93 6.33 -25.73 1.52
N PRO A 94 6.63 -26.59 2.51
CA PRO A 94 7.89 -27.33 2.50
C PRO A 94 7.98 -28.05 1.15
N GLU A 95 9.05 -27.82 0.41
CA GLU A 95 9.37 -28.64 -0.75
C GLU A 95 9.51 -30.08 -0.24
N ASP A 96 8.72 -30.98 -0.82
CA ASP A 96 8.70 -32.40 -0.51
C ASP A 96 10.04 -32.98 -1.02
N GLU A 97 11.09 -32.84 -0.23
CA GLU A 97 12.42 -33.38 -0.49
C GLU A 97 12.40 -34.90 -0.28
N ARG A 98 11.88 -35.60 -1.30
CA ARG A 98 12.09 -37.04 -1.51
C ARG A 98 12.57 -37.28 -2.94
N SER A 99 13.87 -37.48 -3.10
CA SER A 99 14.50 -38.19 -4.21
C SER A 99 15.65 -39.01 -3.66
#